data_AF-A0A2Z6AY19-F1
#
_entry.id   AF-A0A2Z6AY19-F1
#
_cell.length_a   1.000
_cell.length_b   1.000
_cell.length_c   1.000
_cell.angle_alpha   90.00
_cell.angle_beta   90.00
_cell.angle_gamma   90.00
#
_symmetry.space_group_name_H-M   'P 1'
#
loop_
_entity.id
_entity.type
_entity.pdbx_description
1 polymer ?
#
loop_
_entity_poly.entity_id
_entity_poly.type
_entity_poly.pdbx_seq_one_letter_code
_entity_poly.pdbx_strand_id
1 'polypeptide(L)'
;MALDNQAGLDGFTKDLLQEISGGGNAPAGLVEKLTELHEAAEQGEGTAPIVRFFSALKDAKGEAGVGFEGLGFSREQLLALCSKHVEIDEHCVTVGGRVGRALEVMAQANPRVEEYLSAKTEEAPSGIELWDQILENQARIKKALNLDDATWNSFSGQLGNAINDVETLAKCIDLPADAIRDVTRITEKYRMRLTPYYASLIQPGVANDPVLLQAVPTAEMVDNVGVELPPVASDHSPARLIDQFYPRVVAVKVTNICAMYCTHCLRIAHIGKSDRTFSKKAYGEALDYIAANDRIRDVLITGGDAFMLNNENLRWLLGRLDEIDHIKIKRLGTRVPVTTPSV
;
A
#
# COMPACT_ATOMS: atom_id res chain seq x y z
N MET A 1 -8.74 25.29 4.95
CA MET A 1 -8.22 26.64 4.60
C MET A 1 -9.43 27.54 4.47
N ALA A 2 -9.61 28.49 5.39
CA ALA A 2 -10.75 29.38 5.37
C ALA A 2 -10.62 30.37 4.20
N LEU A 3 -11.68 30.52 3.41
CA LEU A 3 -11.77 31.48 2.32
C LEU A 3 -11.66 32.89 2.93
N ASP A 4 -10.62 33.62 2.54
CA ASP A 4 -10.38 34.99 3.00
C ASP A 4 -11.27 35.98 2.23
N ASN A 5 -11.98 36.81 2.97
CA ASN A 5 -13.27 37.39 2.62
C ASN A 5 -13.17 38.72 1.85
N GLN A 6 -12.20 38.84 0.94
CA GLN A 6 -12.07 40.01 0.06
C GLN A 6 -12.18 39.73 -1.45
N ALA A 7 -12.38 38.47 -1.87
CA ALA A 7 -12.87 38.12 -3.21
C ALA A 7 -13.37 36.66 -3.31
N GLY A 8 -13.49 35.93 -2.20
CA GLY A 8 -13.80 34.49 -2.24
C GLY A 8 -12.72 33.61 -2.90
N LEU A 9 -11.56 34.17 -3.24
CA LEU A 9 -10.44 33.45 -3.86
C LEU A 9 -9.50 32.85 -2.82
N ASP A 10 -9.01 31.64 -3.09
CA ASP A 10 -7.95 31.03 -2.30
C ASP A 10 -6.57 31.67 -2.60
N GLY A 11 -5.57 31.32 -1.77
CA GLY A 11 -4.21 31.84 -1.92
C GLY A 11 -3.62 31.51 -3.30
N PHE A 12 -3.80 30.28 -3.78
CA PHE A 12 -3.24 29.85 -5.06
C PHE A 12 -3.79 30.64 -6.25
N THR A 13 -5.07 31.01 -6.23
CA THR A 13 -5.65 31.82 -7.31
C THR A 13 -5.20 33.27 -7.23
N LYS A 14 -5.00 33.81 -6.02
CA LYS A 14 -4.41 35.14 -5.86
C LYS A 14 -2.98 35.18 -6.40
N ASP A 15 -2.17 34.16 -6.08
CA ASP A 15 -0.79 34.03 -6.54
C ASP A 15 -0.73 33.91 -8.08
N LEU A 16 -1.58 33.04 -8.66
CA LEU A 16 -1.67 32.88 -10.12
C LEU A 16 -2.04 34.20 -10.81
N LEU A 17 -3.08 34.90 -10.33
CA LEU A 17 -3.50 36.18 -10.90
C LEU A 17 -2.43 37.26 -10.79
N GLN A 18 -1.64 37.25 -9.71
CA GLN A 18 -0.51 38.15 -9.55
C GLN A 18 0.61 37.79 -10.53
N GLU A 19 0.94 36.52 -10.66
CA GLU A 19 1.97 36.01 -11.57
C GLU A 19 1.69 36.43 -13.02
N ILE A 20 0.47 36.21 -13.50
CA ILE A 20 0.08 36.47 -14.89
C ILE A 20 -0.28 37.93 -15.19
N SER A 21 -0.18 38.83 -14.19
CA SER A 21 -0.46 40.27 -14.36
C SER A 21 0.68 41.04 -15.01
N GLY A 22 0.38 42.22 -15.55
CA GLY A 22 1.30 43.18 -16.13
C GLY A 22 1.02 43.49 -17.61
N GLY A 23 1.49 44.66 -18.06
CA GLY A 23 1.43 45.04 -19.47
C GLY A 23 2.51 44.36 -20.33
N GLY A 24 2.57 44.77 -21.60
CA GLY A 24 3.56 44.32 -22.58
C GLY A 24 3.01 44.43 -24.00
N ASN A 25 3.87 44.37 -25.01
CA ASN A 25 3.43 44.33 -26.41
C ASN A 25 3.30 42.87 -26.86
N ALA A 26 2.06 42.41 -27.00
CA ALA A 26 1.76 41.08 -27.47
C ALA A 26 1.93 40.95 -29.00
N PRO A 27 2.48 39.83 -29.51
CA PRO A 27 2.36 39.47 -30.92
C PRO A 27 0.88 39.30 -31.32
N ALA A 28 0.49 39.79 -32.50
CA ALA A 28 -0.91 39.77 -32.94
C ALA A 28 -1.55 38.36 -32.91
N GLY A 29 -0.80 37.32 -33.34
CA GLY A 29 -1.30 35.94 -33.33
C GLY A 29 -1.48 35.33 -31.92
N LEU A 30 -0.81 35.88 -30.90
CA LEU A 30 -0.98 35.44 -29.51
C LEU A 30 -2.29 35.96 -28.92
N VAL A 31 -2.64 37.21 -29.23
CA VAL A 31 -3.89 37.86 -28.79
C VAL A 31 -5.10 37.13 -29.38
N GLU A 32 -5.07 36.84 -30.67
CA GLU A 32 -6.14 36.11 -31.37
C GLU A 32 -6.39 34.73 -30.72
N LYS A 33 -5.34 33.93 -30.55
CA LYS A 33 -5.42 32.62 -29.90
C LYS A 33 -5.99 32.69 -28.47
N LEU A 34 -5.55 33.64 -27.66
CA LEU A 34 -6.05 33.78 -26.30
C LEU A 34 -7.49 34.27 -26.24
N THR A 35 -7.92 35.07 -27.22
CA THR A 35 -9.32 35.51 -27.35
C THR A 35 -10.23 34.30 -27.62
N GLU A 36 -9.85 33.42 -28.54
CA GLU A 36 -10.57 32.17 -28.81
C GLU A 36 -10.64 31.27 -27.55
N LEU A 37 -9.54 31.15 -26.80
CA LEU A 37 -9.51 30.38 -25.56
C LEU A 37 -10.39 30.99 -24.47
N HIS A 38 -10.45 32.33 -24.38
CA HIS A 38 -11.33 33.04 -23.45
C HIS A 38 -12.81 32.80 -23.80
N GLU A 39 -13.20 32.96 -25.06
CA GLU A 39 -14.57 32.69 -25.52
C GLU A 39 -14.98 31.23 -25.24
N ALA A 40 -14.08 30.28 -25.49
CA ALA A 40 -14.30 28.89 -25.16
C ALA A 40 -14.42 28.64 -23.64
N ALA A 41 -13.70 29.40 -22.82
CA ALA A 41 -13.81 29.35 -21.35
C ALA A 41 -15.14 29.92 -20.84
N GLU A 42 -15.64 31.00 -21.46
CA GLU A 42 -16.92 31.61 -21.13
C GLU A 42 -18.12 30.76 -21.55
N GLN A 43 -18.07 30.18 -22.75
CA GLN A 43 -19.19 29.40 -23.31
C GLN A 43 -19.17 27.93 -22.91
N GLY A 44 -18.01 27.38 -22.57
CA GLY A 44 -17.86 25.96 -22.21
C GLY A 44 -18.51 25.61 -20.88
N GLU A 45 -19.04 24.39 -20.78
CA GLU A 45 -19.68 23.88 -19.54
C GLU A 45 -18.67 23.21 -18.58
N GLY A 46 -17.48 22.85 -19.06
CA GLY A 46 -16.45 22.18 -18.27
C GLY A 46 -15.32 23.09 -17.78
N THR A 47 -14.50 22.58 -16.86
CA THR A 47 -13.32 23.29 -16.34
C THR A 47 -12.17 23.38 -17.35
N ALA A 48 -12.03 22.39 -18.24
CA ALA A 48 -10.87 22.29 -19.14
C ALA A 48 -10.64 23.53 -20.05
N PRO A 49 -11.66 24.16 -20.67
CA PRO A 49 -11.49 25.42 -21.38
C PRO A 49 -10.92 26.55 -20.50
N ILE A 50 -11.41 26.70 -19.27
CA ILE A 50 -10.91 27.70 -18.31
C ILE A 50 -9.45 27.42 -17.97
N VAL A 51 -9.11 26.16 -17.68
CA VAL A 51 -7.74 25.74 -17.38
C VAL A 51 -6.80 26.03 -18.54
N ARG A 52 -7.20 25.70 -19.78
CA ARG A 52 -6.40 25.99 -20.98
C ARG A 52 -6.16 27.48 -21.17
N PHE A 53 -7.18 28.31 -20.94
CA PHE A 53 -7.04 29.76 -21.02
C PHE A 53 -6.03 30.29 -19.98
N PHE A 54 -6.18 29.91 -18.71
CA PHE A 54 -5.26 30.35 -17.66
C PHE A 54 -3.84 29.80 -17.82
N SER A 55 -3.68 28.55 -18.29
CA SER A 55 -2.37 28.00 -18.67
C SER A 55 -1.73 28.82 -19.80
N ALA A 56 -2.48 29.15 -20.85
CA ALA A 56 -1.96 29.94 -21.95
C ALA A 56 -1.58 31.38 -21.53
N LEU A 57 -2.30 31.99 -20.57
CA LEU A 57 -1.90 33.27 -19.98
C LEU A 57 -0.59 33.15 -19.19
N LYS A 58 -0.42 32.06 -18.44
CA LYS A 58 0.81 31.77 -17.70
C LYS A 58 1.99 31.55 -18.64
N ASP A 59 1.81 30.79 -19.72
CA ASP A 59 2.82 30.56 -20.75
C ASP A 59 3.19 31.88 -21.45
N ALA A 60 2.20 32.72 -21.81
CA ALA A 60 2.45 34.03 -22.39
C ALA A 60 3.27 34.93 -21.47
N LYS A 61 3.01 34.89 -20.16
CA LYS A 61 3.78 35.62 -19.16
C LYS A 61 5.21 35.09 -19.04
N GLY A 62 5.37 33.77 -18.97
CA GLY A 62 6.68 33.11 -18.81
C GLY A 62 7.59 33.23 -20.02
N GLU A 63 7.03 33.08 -21.24
CA GLU A 63 7.79 33.05 -22.48
C GLU A 63 7.96 34.43 -23.13
N ALA A 64 6.90 35.24 -23.15
CA ALA A 64 6.88 36.53 -23.84
C ALA A 64 6.92 37.74 -22.90
N GLY A 65 6.82 37.53 -21.58
CA GLY A 65 6.83 38.59 -20.57
C GLY A 65 5.57 39.46 -20.54
N VAL A 66 4.52 39.09 -21.30
CA VAL A 66 3.29 39.87 -21.43
C VAL A 66 2.24 39.31 -20.47
N GLY A 67 1.70 40.16 -19.60
CA GLY A 67 0.58 39.77 -18.73
C GLY A 67 -0.79 40.02 -19.38
N PHE A 68 -1.86 39.61 -18.70
CA PHE A 68 -3.21 39.62 -19.25
C PHE A 68 -3.70 41.03 -19.65
N GLU A 69 -3.24 42.10 -18.98
CA GLU A 69 -3.56 43.48 -19.34
C GLU A 69 -2.94 43.87 -20.70
N GLY A 70 -1.73 43.43 -21.00
CA GLY A 70 -1.07 43.63 -22.31
C GLY A 70 -1.70 42.80 -23.44
N LEU A 71 -2.52 41.81 -23.08
CA LEU A 71 -3.23 40.92 -24.00
C LEU A 71 -4.70 41.34 -24.20
N GLY A 72 -5.13 42.43 -23.55
CA GLY A 72 -6.48 43.01 -23.71
C GLY A 72 -7.54 42.42 -22.79
N PHE A 73 -7.16 41.60 -21.79
CA PHE A 73 -8.09 41.08 -20.80
C PHE A 73 -8.14 41.96 -19.56
N SER A 74 -9.33 42.08 -18.97
CA SER A 74 -9.54 42.80 -17.71
C SER A 74 -9.46 41.87 -16.52
N ARG A 75 -9.15 42.42 -15.34
CA ARG A 75 -9.14 41.65 -14.10
C ARG A 75 -10.53 41.10 -13.78
N GLU A 76 -11.60 41.84 -14.08
CA GLU A 76 -12.97 41.38 -13.88
C GLU A 76 -13.30 40.12 -14.69
N GLN A 77 -12.87 40.04 -15.96
CA GLN A 77 -13.06 38.86 -16.81
C GLN A 77 -12.40 37.62 -16.22
N LEU A 78 -11.15 37.74 -15.76
CA LEU A 78 -10.44 36.64 -15.12
C LEU A 78 -11.13 36.21 -13.81
N LEU A 79 -11.57 37.16 -12.98
CA LEU A 79 -12.29 36.87 -11.73
C LEU A 79 -13.60 36.12 -11.98
N ALA A 80 -14.32 36.45 -13.05
CA ALA A 80 -15.55 35.75 -13.45
C ALA A 80 -15.25 34.29 -13.82
N LEU A 81 -14.19 34.04 -14.61
CA LEU A 81 -13.77 32.68 -14.97
C LEU A 81 -13.24 31.89 -13.77
N CYS A 82 -12.51 32.53 -12.84
CA CYS A 82 -12.11 31.90 -11.57
C CYS A 82 -13.32 31.44 -10.76
N SER A 83 -14.34 32.29 -10.63
CA SER A 83 -15.55 32.00 -9.88
C SER A 83 -16.34 30.87 -10.55
N LYS A 84 -16.54 30.96 -11.87
CA LYS A 84 -17.16 29.91 -12.68
C LYS A 84 -16.44 28.57 -12.51
N HIS A 85 -15.11 28.54 -12.55
CA HIS A 85 -14.35 27.31 -12.36
C HIS A 85 -14.64 26.66 -11.00
N VAL A 86 -14.72 27.44 -9.92
CA VAL A 86 -15.02 26.92 -8.58
C VAL A 86 -16.45 26.38 -8.50
N GLU A 87 -17.41 27.04 -9.16
CA GLU A 87 -18.81 26.62 -9.16
C GLU A 87 -19.06 25.31 -9.93
N ILE A 88 -18.35 25.10 -11.05
CA ILE A 88 -18.53 23.92 -11.90
C ILE A 88 -17.63 22.74 -11.50
N ASP A 89 -16.66 22.93 -10.60
CA ASP A 89 -15.76 21.88 -10.12
C ASP A 89 -16.33 21.20 -8.87
N GLU A 90 -16.65 19.91 -8.97
CA GLU A 90 -17.31 19.16 -7.89
C GLU A 90 -16.41 18.95 -6.66
N HIS A 91 -15.11 19.17 -6.80
CA HIS A 91 -14.13 19.12 -5.71
C HIS A 91 -13.76 20.51 -5.18
N CYS A 92 -14.40 21.56 -5.72
CA CYS A 92 -14.13 22.96 -5.41
C CYS A 92 -12.64 23.33 -5.57
N VAL A 93 -11.95 22.67 -6.51
CA VAL A 93 -10.56 23.01 -6.83
C VAL A 93 -10.54 24.32 -7.59
N THR A 94 -9.73 25.27 -7.12
CA THR A 94 -9.59 26.56 -7.78
C THR A 94 -8.71 26.49 -9.02
N VAL A 95 -8.90 27.42 -9.96
CA VAL A 95 -8.03 27.51 -11.15
C VAL A 95 -6.57 27.76 -10.75
N GLY A 96 -6.33 28.52 -9.67
CA GLY A 96 -5.01 28.69 -9.07
C GLY A 96 -4.39 27.39 -8.59
N GLY A 97 -5.14 26.58 -7.84
CA GLY A 97 -4.67 25.26 -7.40
C GLY A 97 -4.37 24.33 -8.57
N ARG A 98 -5.13 24.42 -9.66
CA ARG A 98 -4.97 23.56 -10.83
C ARG A 98 -3.79 23.99 -11.71
N VAL A 99 -3.79 25.24 -12.17
CA VAL A 99 -2.77 25.78 -13.10
C VAL A 99 -1.48 26.15 -12.37
N GLY A 100 -1.58 26.74 -11.18
CA GLY A 100 -0.45 27.20 -10.40
C GLY A 100 0.23 26.13 -9.54
N ARG A 101 -0.37 24.94 -9.36
CA ARG A 101 0.22 23.86 -8.54
C ARG A 101 0.12 22.49 -9.20
N ALA A 102 -1.10 22.01 -9.45
CA ALA A 102 -1.31 20.62 -9.87
C ALA A 102 -0.64 20.30 -11.22
N LEU A 103 -0.80 21.17 -12.22
CA LEU A 103 -0.16 20.98 -13.53
C LEU A 103 1.36 21.01 -13.47
N GLU A 104 1.96 21.81 -12.58
CA GLU A 104 3.41 21.83 -12.38
C GLU A 104 3.92 20.53 -11.76
N VAL A 105 3.21 20.02 -10.73
CA VAL A 105 3.53 18.73 -10.11
C VAL A 105 3.43 17.61 -11.15
N MET A 106 2.43 17.66 -12.03
CA MET A 106 2.26 16.69 -13.11
C MET A 106 3.35 16.81 -14.17
N ALA A 107 3.79 18.02 -14.52
CA ALA A 107 4.90 18.23 -15.46
C ALA A 107 6.21 17.60 -14.95
N GLN A 108 6.41 17.58 -13.63
CA GLN A 108 7.55 16.91 -12.99
C GLN A 108 7.37 15.40 -12.78
N ALA A 109 6.15 14.86 -12.95
CA ALA A 109 5.88 13.46 -12.65
C ALA A 109 6.62 12.51 -13.60
N ASN A 110 6.59 12.78 -14.92
CA ASN A 110 7.27 11.93 -15.90
C ASN A 110 8.80 11.93 -15.72
N PRO A 111 9.48 13.08 -15.58
CA PRO A 111 10.91 13.11 -15.27
C PRO A 111 11.27 12.32 -14.01
N ARG A 112 10.47 12.41 -12.95
CA ARG A 112 10.69 11.63 -11.70
C ARG A 112 10.55 10.13 -11.92
N VAL A 113 9.63 9.71 -12.79
CA VAL A 113 9.47 8.30 -13.16
C VAL A 113 10.65 7.84 -14.00
N GLU A 114 11.08 8.64 -14.97
CA GLU A 114 12.25 8.32 -15.81
C GLU A 114 13.53 8.23 -14.97
N GLU A 115 13.74 9.17 -14.05
CA GLU A 115 14.84 9.15 -13.08
C GLU A 115 14.81 7.87 -12.25
N TYR A 116 13.67 7.55 -11.63
CA TYR A 116 13.52 6.32 -10.85
C TYR A 116 13.78 5.08 -11.71
N LEU A 117 13.20 4.97 -12.91
CA LEU A 117 13.36 3.81 -13.78
C LEU A 117 14.82 3.63 -14.22
N SER A 118 15.57 4.73 -14.38
CA SER A 118 16.98 4.70 -14.73
C SER A 118 17.87 4.13 -13.61
N ALA A 119 17.47 4.31 -12.35
CA ALA A 119 18.19 3.84 -11.17
C ALA A 119 17.58 2.57 -10.52
N LYS A 120 16.35 2.19 -10.89
CA LYS A 120 15.53 1.14 -10.25
C LYS A 120 16.28 -0.18 -10.09
N THR A 121 17.03 -0.60 -11.10
CA THR A 121 17.76 -1.88 -11.05
C THR A 121 18.88 -1.88 -10.01
N GLU A 122 19.39 -0.72 -9.61
CA GLU A 122 20.41 -0.59 -8.58
C GLU A 122 19.80 -0.28 -7.21
N GLU A 123 18.83 0.64 -7.15
CA GLU A 123 18.23 1.08 -5.89
C GLU A 123 17.20 0.09 -5.32
N ALA A 124 16.45 -0.56 -6.20
CA ALA A 124 15.35 -1.46 -5.83
C ALA A 124 15.22 -2.61 -6.86
N PRO A 125 16.28 -3.43 -7.03
CA PRO A 125 16.22 -4.57 -7.93
C PRO A 125 15.06 -5.49 -7.56
N SER A 126 14.32 -5.96 -8.55
CA SER A 126 13.26 -6.95 -8.34
C SER A 126 13.84 -8.36 -8.36
N GLY A 127 13.00 -9.35 -8.07
CA GLY A 127 13.40 -10.75 -8.16
C GLY A 127 13.83 -11.19 -9.57
N ILE A 128 13.51 -10.41 -10.61
CA ILE A 128 13.95 -10.67 -11.98
C ILE A 128 15.43 -10.34 -12.13
N GLU A 129 15.86 -9.16 -11.68
CA GLU A 129 17.27 -8.76 -11.73
C GLU A 129 18.13 -9.59 -10.76
N LEU A 130 17.55 -10.06 -9.65
CA LEU A 130 18.24 -10.88 -8.64
C LEU A 130 18.12 -12.40 -8.89
N TRP A 131 17.55 -12.83 -10.02
CA TRP A 131 17.13 -14.22 -10.19
C TRP A 131 18.28 -15.22 -10.08
N ASP A 132 19.43 -14.94 -10.68
CA ASP A 132 20.60 -15.81 -10.62
C ASP A 132 21.11 -15.96 -9.18
N GLN A 133 21.17 -14.85 -8.43
CA GLN A 133 21.56 -14.87 -7.03
C GLN A 133 20.55 -15.63 -6.15
N ILE A 134 19.25 -15.51 -6.46
CA ILE A 134 18.19 -16.28 -5.80
C ILE A 134 18.39 -17.77 -6.08
N LEU A 135 18.70 -18.19 -7.30
CA LEU A 135 18.96 -19.61 -7.62
C LEU A 135 20.19 -20.16 -6.87
N GLU A 136 21.25 -19.37 -6.75
CA GLU A 136 22.41 -19.72 -5.94
C GLU A 136 22.04 -19.88 -4.45
N ASN A 137 21.24 -18.95 -3.92
CA ASN A 137 20.72 -19.03 -2.56
C ASN A 137 19.88 -20.30 -2.35
N GLN A 138 19.01 -20.65 -3.31
CA GLN A 138 18.23 -21.88 -3.26
C GLN A 138 19.13 -23.11 -3.23
N ALA A 139 20.15 -23.18 -4.09
CA ALA A 139 21.11 -24.30 -4.10
C ALA A 139 21.87 -24.42 -2.77
N ARG A 140 22.31 -23.28 -2.22
CA ARG A 140 23.01 -23.21 -0.93
C ARG A 140 22.13 -23.68 0.21
N ILE A 141 20.89 -23.21 0.29
CA ILE A 141 19.93 -23.60 1.35
C ILE A 141 19.52 -25.06 1.21
N LYS A 142 19.24 -25.55 -0.01
CA LYS A 142 18.98 -26.98 -0.25
C LYS A 142 20.11 -27.85 0.26
N LYS A 143 21.37 -27.48 0.00
CA LYS A 143 22.54 -28.19 0.53
C LYS A 143 22.64 -28.10 2.05
N ALA A 144 22.45 -26.92 2.64
CA ALA A 144 22.57 -26.70 4.08
C ALA A 144 21.51 -27.47 4.88
N LEU A 145 20.31 -27.60 4.33
CA LEU A 145 19.19 -28.29 4.95
C LEU A 145 19.00 -29.74 4.45
N ASN A 146 19.89 -30.22 3.57
CA ASN A 146 19.83 -31.55 2.97
C ASN A 146 18.48 -31.86 2.29
N LEU A 147 18.02 -30.94 1.44
CA LEU A 147 16.73 -31.03 0.74
C LEU A 147 16.94 -31.44 -0.72
N ASP A 148 16.13 -32.38 -1.19
CA ASP A 148 15.97 -32.68 -2.61
C ASP A 148 14.95 -31.74 -3.28
N ASP A 149 14.89 -31.79 -4.62
CA ASP A 149 13.98 -30.94 -5.38
C ASP A 149 12.50 -31.30 -5.14
N ALA A 150 12.18 -32.56 -4.83
CA ALA A 150 10.81 -32.97 -4.51
C ALA A 150 10.33 -32.33 -3.21
N THR A 151 11.18 -32.35 -2.18
CA THR A 151 10.89 -31.70 -0.89
C THR A 151 10.82 -30.19 -1.06
N TRP A 152 11.76 -29.59 -1.79
CA TRP A 152 11.77 -28.15 -2.07
C TRP A 152 10.50 -27.67 -2.78
N ASN A 153 10.06 -28.39 -3.80
CA ASN A 153 8.90 -28.01 -4.62
C ASN A 153 7.55 -28.42 -4.02
N SER A 154 7.50 -28.86 -2.76
CA SER A 154 6.25 -29.20 -2.08
C SER A 154 5.93 -28.22 -0.96
N PHE A 155 4.65 -27.89 -0.79
CA PHE A 155 4.17 -27.07 0.33
C PHE A 155 4.57 -27.67 1.69
N SER A 156 4.35 -28.98 1.87
CA SER A 156 4.69 -29.69 3.12
C SER A 156 6.19 -29.74 3.38
N GLY A 157 7.02 -29.87 2.34
CA GLY A 157 8.47 -29.89 2.49
C GLY A 157 9.02 -28.54 2.91
N GLN A 158 8.48 -27.44 2.35
CA GLN A 158 8.83 -26.08 2.78
C GLN A 158 8.46 -25.82 4.24
N LEU A 159 7.27 -26.24 4.67
CA LEU A 159 6.84 -26.08 6.06
C LEU A 159 7.57 -26.99 7.04
N GLY A 160 7.81 -28.24 6.66
CA GLY A 160 8.50 -29.23 7.49
C GLY A 160 9.97 -28.88 7.74
N ASN A 161 10.57 -28.10 6.83
CA ASN A 161 11.94 -27.60 6.94
C ASN A 161 12.01 -26.08 7.17
N ALA A 162 10.93 -25.49 7.70
CA ALA A 162 10.94 -24.07 8.04
C ALA A 162 12.03 -23.77 9.08
N ILE A 163 12.71 -22.65 8.91
CA ILE A 163 13.76 -22.16 9.79
C ILE A 163 13.07 -21.45 10.96
N ASN A 164 13.16 -22.02 12.17
CA ASN A 164 12.50 -21.51 13.37
C ASN A 164 13.48 -21.02 14.46
N ASP A 165 14.77 -21.25 14.26
CA ASP A 165 15.83 -20.98 15.24
C ASP A 165 17.06 -20.36 14.57
N VAL A 166 17.91 -19.74 15.39
CA VAL A 166 19.08 -18.98 14.93
C VAL A 166 20.16 -19.90 14.40
N GLU A 167 20.33 -21.09 14.97
CA GLU A 167 21.33 -22.05 14.51
C GLU A 167 21.07 -22.51 13.08
N THR A 168 19.81 -22.75 12.74
CA THR A 168 19.39 -23.13 11.39
C THR A 168 19.45 -21.94 10.45
N LEU A 169 19.06 -20.75 10.92
CA LEU A 169 19.17 -19.51 10.14
C LEU A 169 20.61 -19.22 9.73
N ALA A 170 21.56 -19.34 10.66
CA ALA A 170 22.99 -19.10 10.42
C ALA A 170 23.63 -20.10 9.44
N LYS A 171 23.03 -21.29 9.25
CA LYS A 171 23.43 -22.21 8.17
C LYS A 171 22.89 -21.79 6.80
N CYS A 172 21.78 -21.07 6.80
CA CYS A 172 21.02 -20.72 5.59
C CYS A 172 21.29 -19.32 5.09
N ILE A 173 21.81 -18.40 5.90
CA ILE A 173 22.03 -16.99 5.53
C ILE A 173 23.27 -16.48 6.26
N ASP A 174 24.09 -15.71 5.55
CA ASP A 174 25.25 -15.03 6.13
C ASP A 174 24.77 -13.80 6.89
N LEU A 175 24.77 -13.89 8.23
CA LEU A 175 24.39 -12.80 9.12
C LEU A 175 25.59 -12.28 9.91
N PRO A 176 25.73 -10.95 10.06
CA PRO A 176 26.66 -10.35 11.00
C PRO A 176 26.50 -10.88 12.44
N ALA A 177 27.59 -10.91 13.20
CA ALA A 177 27.59 -11.50 14.54
C ALA A 177 26.68 -10.77 15.54
N ASP A 178 26.51 -9.46 15.38
CA ASP A 178 25.54 -8.64 16.11
C ASP A 178 24.10 -9.02 15.76
N ALA A 179 23.77 -9.19 14.47
CA ALA A 179 22.46 -9.67 14.05
C ALA A 179 22.13 -11.04 14.65
N ILE A 180 23.08 -11.98 14.67
CA ILE A 180 22.89 -13.30 15.31
C ILE A 180 22.56 -13.15 16.81
N ARG A 181 23.28 -12.28 17.53
CA ARG A 181 23.00 -12.01 18.96
C ARG A 181 21.62 -11.44 19.17
N ASP A 182 21.20 -10.50 18.33
CA ASP A 182 19.88 -9.88 18.42
C ASP A 182 18.77 -10.89 18.16
N VAL A 183 18.85 -11.63 17.06
CA VAL A 183 17.85 -12.67 16.75
C VAL A 183 17.77 -13.68 17.90
N THR A 184 18.90 -14.09 18.47
CA THR A 184 18.94 -15.05 19.61
C THR A 184 18.16 -14.49 20.79
N ARG A 185 18.42 -13.24 21.20
CA ARG A 185 17.72 -12.59 22.32
C ARG A 185 16.23 -12.42 22.04
N ILE A 186 15.86 -11.95 20.84
CA ILE A 186 14.47 -11.64 20.51
C ILE A 186 13.64 -12.92 20.37
N THR A 187 14.24 -14.00 19.85
CA THR A 187 13.55 -15.28 19.65
C THR A 187 13.19 -16.03 20.93
N GLU A 188 13.73 -15.63 22.09
CA GLU A 188 13.28 -16.10 23.40
C GLU A 188 11.82 -15.69 23.71
N LYS A 189 11.39 -14.54 23.16
CA LYS A 189 10.06 -13.96 23.39
C LYS A 189 9.16 -14.07 22.18
N TYR A 190 9.67 -13.73 20.99
CA TYR A 190 8.92 -13.68 19.75
C TYR A 190 9.30 -14.82 18.83
N ARG A 191 8.32 -15.50 18.26
CA ARG A 191 8.60 -16.63 17.38
C ARG A 191 9.18 -16.15 16.06
N MET A 192 10.18 -16.88 15.57
CA MET A 192 10.65 -16.78 14.21
C MET A 192 10.17 -18.01 13.43
N ARG A 193 9.75 -17.78 12.19
CA ARG A 193 9.56 -18.84 11.20
C ARG A 193 9.71 -18.22 9.82
N LEU A 194 10.50 -18.86 8.97
CA LEU A 194 10.55 -18.57 7.54
C LEU A 194 10.82 -19.86 6.77
N THR A 195 10.18 -20.02 5.62
CA THR A 195 10.39 -21.20 4.77
C THR A 195 11.75 -21.16 4.09
N PRO A 196 12.34 -22.31 3.71
CA PRO A 196 13.56 -22.35 2.89
C PRO A 196 13.46 -21.51 1.61
N TYR A 197 12.31 -21.53 0.94
CA TYR A 197 12.04 -20.68 -0.22
C TYR A 197 12.15 -19.19 0.12
N TYR A 198 11.48 -18.74 1.19
CA TYR A 198 11.48 -17.32 1.53
C TYR A 198 12.86 -16.85 2.01
N ALA A 199 13.62 -17.73 2.70
CA ALA A 199 15.04 -17.49 2.99
C ALA A 199 15.87 -17.27 1.73
N SER A 200 15.59 -17.97 0.62
CA SER A 200 16.38 -17.86 -0.60
C SER A 200 16.26 -16.51 -1.31
N LEU A 201 15.23 -15.73 -0.97
CA LEU A 201 15.01 -14.40 -1.51
C LEU A 201 15.90 -13.34 -0.84
N ILE A 202 16.48 -13.64 0.33
CA ILE A 202 17.32 -12.72 1.10
C ILE A 202 18.70 -12.60 0.44
N GLN A 203 19.11 -11.37 0.13
CA GLN A 203 20.40 -11.12 -0.50
C GLN A 203 21.56 -11.22 0.51
N PRO A 204 22.61 -12.00 0.22
CA PRO A 204 23.74 -12.14 1.12
C PRO A 204 24.51 -10.82 1.26
N GLY A 205 24.98 -10.52 2.47
CA GLY A 205 25.78 -9.33 2.75
C GLY A 205 25.01 -8.00 2.79
N VAL A 206 23.69 -8.00 2.57
CA VAL A 206 22.85 -6.80 2.59
C VAL A 206 22.13 -6.71 3.95
N ALA A 207 22.65 -5.87 4.85
CA ALA A 207 22.13 -5.75 6.22
C ALA A 207 20.65 -5.28 6.29
N ASN A 208 20.25 -4.40 5.37
CA ASN A 208 18.89 -3.87 5.28
C ASN A 208 18.06 -4.54 4.17
N ASP A 209 18.34 -5.82 3.88
CA ASP A 209 17.57 -6.56 2.88
C ASP A 209 16.07 -6.54 3.25
N PRO A 210 15.19 -6.12 2.32
CA PRO A 210 13.78 -5.92 2.63
C PRO A 210 13.04 -7.22 2.94
N VAL A 211 13.51 -8.38 2.46
CA VAL A 211 12.93 -9.68 2.79
C VAL A 211 13.40 -10.11 4.19
N LEU A 212 14.67 -9.90 4.52
CA LEU A 212 15.24 -10.18 5.83
C LEU A 212 14.50 -9.40 6.92
N LEU A 213 14.33 -8.09 6.73
CA LEU A 213 13.64 -7.22 7.68
C LEU A 213 12.19 -7.64 7.93
N GLN A 214 11.54 -8.30 6.96
CA GLN A 214 10.17 -8.80 7.11
C GLN A 214 10.08 -10.15 7.82
N ALA A 215 11.15 -10.95 7.85
CA ALA A 215 11.12 -12.35 8.30
C ALA A 215 11.93 -12.63 9.57
N VAL A 216 13.02 -11.89 9.77
CA VAL A 216 13.97 -12.14 10.85
C VAL A 216 13.82 -11.05 11.91
N PRO A 217 13.45 -11.39 13.16
CA PRO A 217 13.29 -10.41 14.24
C PRO A 217 14.59 -9.66 14.54
N THR A 218 14.54 -8.33 14.58
CA THR A 218 15.68 -7.47 14.90
C THR A 218 15.51 -6.84 16.28
N ALA A 219 16.61 -6.32 16.86
CA ALA A 219 16.54 -5.55 18.10
C ALA A 219 15.58 -4.35 18.01
N GLU A 220 15.57 -3.65 16.87
CA GLU A 220 14.69 -2.50 16.63
C GLU A 220 13.20 -2.83 16.80
N MET A 221 12.79 -4.06 16.51
CA MET A 221 11.42 -4.51 16.71
C MET A 221 10.96 -4.41 18.18
N VAL A 222 11.89 -4.54 19.13
CA VAL A 222 11.59 -4.62 20.57
C VAL A 222 12.15 -3.44 21.36
N ASP A 223 13.30 -2.91 20.94
CA ASP A 223 14.01 -1.84 21.64
C ASP A 223 13.65 -0.44 21.09
N ASN A 224 12.65 -0.35 20.20
CA ASN A 224 12.17 0.94 19.72
C ASN A 224 11.57 1.78 20.85
N VAL A 225 11.60 3.09 20.66
CA VAL A 225 11.06 4.10 21.60
C VAL A 225 9.52 4.19 21.55
N GLY A 226 8.86 3.23 20.90
CA GLY A 226 7.44 3.24 20.61
C GLY A 226 6.58 2.83 21.81
N VAL A 227 5.31 3.21 21.76
CA VAL A 227 4.31 2.73 22.72
C VAL A 227 3.81 1.37 22.24
N GLU A 228 3.97 0.34 23.07
CA GLU A 228 3.37 -0.97 22.81
C GLU A 228 1.84 -0.82 22.79
N LEU A 229 1.24 -1.01 21.61
CA LEU A 229 -0.22 -1.06 21.51
C LEU A 229 -0.71 -2.38 22.10
N PRO A 230 -1.76 -2.35 22.95
CA PRO A 230 -2.34 -3.57 23.44
C PRO A 230 -2.75 -4.46 22.26
N PRO A 231 -2.54 -5.78 22.36
CA PRO A 231 -2.75 -6.67 21.25
C PRO A 231 -4.21 -6.65 20.79
N VAL A 232 -4.40 -6.22 19.54
CA VAL A 232 -5.63 -6.18 18.73
C VAL A 232 -6.94 -6.31 19.52
N ALA A 233 -7.58 -5.15 19.69
CA ALA A 233 -9.03 -4.91 19.64
C ALA A 233 -9.95 -5.95 20.33
N SER A 234 -9.74 -6.22 21.62
CA SER A 234 -10.73 -6.96 22.43
C SER A 234 -12.12 -6.33 22.39
N ASP A 235 -12.19 -5.01 22.18
CA ASP A 235 -13.41 -4.22 21.99
C ASP A 235 -14.14 -4.50 20.66
N HIS A 236 -13.50 -5.15 19.69
CA HIS A 236 -14.08 -5.48 18.38
C HIS A 236 -14.29 -6.99 18.17
N SER A 237 -14.26 -7.80 19.24
CA SER A 237 -14.41 -9.26 19.16
C SER A 237 -15.75 -9.72 19.75
N PRO A 238 -16.89 -9.58 19.04
CA PRO A 238 -18.23 -9.86 19.59
C PRO A 238 -18.50 -11.36 19.85
N ALA A 239 -17.70 -12.24 19.25
CA ALA A 239 -17.76 -13.67 19.44
C ALA A 239 -16.37 -14.27 19.32
N ARG A 240 -16.22 -15.53 19.76
CA ARG A 240 -14.94 -16.24 19.67
C ARG A 240 -14.49 -16.31 18.20
N LEU A 241 -13.21 -16.03 17.96
CA LEU A 241 -12.57 -15.99 16.64
C LEU A 241 -13.05 -14.87 15.70
N ILE A 242 -14.04 -14.06 16.07
CA ILE A 242 -14.54 -12.96 15.23
C ILE A 242 -13.83 -11.67 15.58
N ASP A 243 -13.35 -10.95 14.57
CA ASP A 243 -13.12 -9.51 14.65
C ASP A 243 -14.18 -8.82 13.76
N GLN A 244 -14.85 -7.80 14.29
CA GLN A 244 -15.87 -7.03 13.58
C GLN A 244 -15.69 -5.53 13.79
N PHE A 245 -15.09 -4.87 12.81
CA PHE A 245 -14.95 -3.41 12.76
C PHE A 245 -16.11 -2.72 12.04
N TYR A 246 -16.86 -3.47 11.22
CA TYR A 246 -17.94 -2.93 10.39
C TYR A 246 -19.22 -3.73 10.56
N PRO A 247 -20.41 -3.12 10.49
CA PRO A 247 -21.68 -3.81 10.75
C PRO A 247 -21.96 -5.03 9.85
N ARG A 248 -21.41 -5.06 8.63
CA ARG A 248 -21.72 -6.09 7.61
C ARG A 248 -20.54 -7.00 7.23
N VAL A 249 -19.37 -6.81 7.84
CA VAL A 249 -18.13 -7.50 7.47
C VAL A 249 -17.48 -8.04 8.73
N VAL A 250 -17.14 -9.33 8.71
CA VAL A 250 -16.44 -9.99 9.81
C VAL A 250 -15.16 -10.67 9.33
N ALA A 251 -14.17 -10.75 10.21
CA ALA A 251 -12.99 -11.57 10.02
C ALA A 251 -13.03 -12.76 10.99
N VAL A 252 -12.82 -13.97 10.48
CA VAL A 252 -12.76 -15.22 11.26
C VAL A 252 -11.29 -15.63 11.36
N LYS A 253 -10.75 -15.60 12.58
CA LYS A 253 -9.40 -16.07 12.92
C LYS A 253 -9.40 -17.61 12.99
N VAL A 254 -9.04 -18.30 11.92
CA VAL A 254 -9.14 -19.78 11.86
C VAL A 254 -7.95 -20.53 12.42
N THR A 255 -6.80 -19.88 12.53
CA THR A 255 -5.58 -20.43 13.14
C THR A 255 -4.69 -19.29 13.61
N ASN A 256 -3.66 -19.57 14.40
CA ASN A 256 -2.56 -18.65 14.68
C ASN A 256 -1.27 -19.02 13.93
N ILE A 257 -1.34 -19.99 13.02
CA ILE A 257 -0.19 -20.51 12.28
C ILE A 257 0.00 -19.70 10.99
N CYS A 258 1.25 -19.34 10.70
CA CYS A 258 1.68 -18.80 9.41
C CYS A 258 2.80 -19.68 8.83
N ALA A 259 2.97 -19.63 7.50
CA ALA A 259 4.15 -20.19 6.83
C ALA A 259 5.43 -19.39 7.14
N MET A 260 5.28 -18.09 7.39
CA MET A 260 6.32 -17.17 7.83
C MET A 260 5.74 -16.19 8.86
N TYR A 261 6.45 -15.92 9.95
CA TYR A 261 6.03 -14.94 10.95
C TYR A 261 6.62 -13.56 10.68
N CYS A 262 5.77 -12.68 10.14
CA CYS A 262 6.19 -11.32 9.78
C CYS A 262 6.60 -10.52 11.03
N THR A 263 7.73 -9.83 10.97
CA THR A 263 8.19 -8.90 12.02
C THR A 263 7.22 -7.72 12.23
N HIS A 264 6.51 -7.33 11.17
CA HIS A 264 5.48 -6.27 11.16
C HIS A 264 4.05 -6.82 11.36
N CYS A 265 3.89 -8.01 11.95
CA CYS A 265 2.58 -8.62 12.13
C CYS A 265 1.72 -7.85 13.13
N LEU A 266 0.63 -7.21 12.66
CA LEU A 266 -0.35 -6.55 13.53
C LEU A 266 -1.03 -7.49 14.53
N ARG A 267 -0.95 -8.81 14.31
CA ARG A 267 -1.55 -9.85 15.16
C ARG A 267 -0.52 -10.64 15.97
N ILE A 268 0.68 -10.12 16.16
CA ILE A 268 1.79 -10.86 16.78
C ILE A 268 1.44 -11.51 18.12
N ALA A 269 0.62 -10.85 18.95
CA ALA A 269 0.18 -11.43 20.21
C ALA A 269 -0.82 -12.59 20.06
N HIS A 270 -1.61 -12.64 18.98
CA HIS A 270 -2.45 -13.78 18.66
C HIS A 270 -1.63 -14.98 18.16
N ILE A 271 -0.49 -14.73 17.50
CA ILE A 271 0.45 -15.79 17.10
C ILE A 271 0.98 -16.52 18.33
N GLY A 272 1.28 -15.78 19.40
CA GLY A 272 1.68 -16.34 20.69
C GLY A 272 2.94 -17.21 20.59
N LYS A 273 3.07 -18.20 21.49
CA LYS A 273 4.27 -19.07 21.60
C LYS A 273 4.12 -20.48 21.00
N SER A 274 2.91 -20.89 20.62
CA SER A 274 2.64 -22.26 20.16
C SER A 274 1.67 -22.28 19.00
N ASP A 275 1.89 -23.18 18.03
CA ASP A 275 0.98 -23.40 16.90
C ASP A 275 -0.31 -24.06 17.35
N ARG A 276 -1.44 -23.53 16.87
CA ARG A 276 -2.78 -24.00 17.20
C ARG A 276 -3.69 -23.92 15.97
N THR A 277 -4.31 -25.05 15.68
CA THR A 277 -5.58 -25.09 14.96
C THR A 277 -6.70 -25.05 16.01
N PHE A 278 -7.77 -24.32 15.72
CA PHE A 278 -8.89 -24.22 16.65
C PHE A 278 -9.86 -25.38 16.46
N SER A 279 -10.64 -25.71 17.50
CA SER A 279 -11.57 -26.84 17.42
C SER A 279 -12.80 -26.50 16.56
N LYS A 280 -13.46 -27.52 16.00
CA LYS A 280 -14.75 -27.33 15.30
C LYS A 280 -15.81 -26.65 16.16
N LYS A 281 -15.75 -26.82 17.50
CA LYS A 281 -16.61 -26.09 18.45
C LYS A 281 -16.33 -24.58 18.41
N ALA A 282 -15.05 -24.18 18.42
CA ALA A 282 -14.69 -22.77 18.33
C ALA A 282 -15.11 -22.14 17.00
N TYR A 283 -14.98 -22.89 15.89
CA TYR A 283 -15.52 -22.45 14.59
C TYR A 283 -17.05 -22.39 14.60
N GLY A 284 -17.71 -23.34 15.27
CA GLY A 284 -19.17 -23.35 15.45
C GLY A 284 -19.66 -22.07 16.13
N GLU A 285 -19.03 -21.64 17.22
CA GLU A 285 -19.40 -20.38 17.91
C GLU A 285 -19.29 -19.15 16.98
N ALA A 286 -18.29 -19.11 16.11
CA ALA A 286 -18.15 -18.06 15.11
C ALA A 286 -19.25 -18.13 14.03
N LEU A 287 -19.57 -19.33 13.56
CA LEU A 287 -20.64 -19.56 12.58
C LEU A 287 -22.01 -19.23 13.16
N ASP A 288 -22.28 -19.59 14.41
CA ASP A 288 -23.54 -19.29 15.10
C ASP A 288 -23.75 -17.78 15.21
N TYR A 289 -22.69 -17.03 15.56
CA TYR A 289 -22.73 -15.57 15.56
C TYR A 289 -23.04 -14.99 14.18
N ILE A 290 -22.41 -15.52 13.13
CA ILE A 290 -22.62 -15.09 11.75
C ILE A 290 -24.05 -15.39 11.29
N ALA A 291 -24.56 -16.59 11.60
CA ALA A 291 -25.91 -17.02 11.22
C ALA A 291 -27.00 -16.21 11.96
N ALA A 292 -26.77 -15.82 13.20
CA ALA A 292 -27.72 -15.04 13.99
C ALA A 292 -27.82 -13.56 13.56
N ASN A 293 -26.89 -13.04 12.75
CA ASN A 293 -26.83 -11.64 12.34
C ASN A 293 -26.99 -11.50 10.83
N ASP A 294 -28.23 -11.27 10.39
CA ASP A 294 -28.66 -11.14 8.99
C ASP A 294 -28.03 -9.97 8.22
N ARG A 295 -27.41 -9.01 8.92
CA ARG A 295 -26.70 -7.89 8.30
C ARG A 295 -25.32 -8.27 7.80
N ILE A 296 -24.72 -9.32 8.36
CA ILE A 296 -23.40 -9.79 7.91
C ILE A 296 -23.54 -10.30 6.47
N ARG A 297 -22.64 -9.88 5.60
CA ARG A 297 -22.66 -10.30 4.18
C ARG A 297 -21.33 -10.87 3.73
N ASP A 298 -20.24 -10.36 4.29
CA ASP A 298 -18.87 -10.68 3.89
C ASP A 298 -18.10 -11.27 5.07
N VAL A 299 -17.51 -12.44 4.82
CA VAL A 299 -16.73 -13.19 5.80
C VAL A 299 -15.30 -13.36 5.27
N LEU A 300 -14.35 -12.74 5.95
CA LEU A 300 -12.92 -12.91 5.70
C LEU A 300 -12.36 -14.03 6.58
N ILE A 301 -12.00 -15.16 5.97
CA ILE A 301 -11.26 -16.23 6.64
C ILE A 301 -9.79 -15.84 6.70
N THR A 302 -9.24 -15.76 7.90
CA THR A 302 -7.88 -15.26 8.17
C THR A 302 -7.35 -15.82 9.51
N GLY A 303 -6.50 -15.11 10.23
CA GLY A 303 -5.94 -15.50 11.53
C GLY A 303 -4.46 -15.19 11.55
N GLY A 304 -3.64 -16.23 11.70
CA GLY A 304 -2.30 -16.26 11.12
C GLY A 304 -2.43 -16.23 9.60
N ASP A 305 -2.72 -17.38 8.99
CA ASP A 305 -2.91 -17.49 7.55
C ASP A 305 -3.99 -18.53 7.19
N ALA A 306 -4.94 -18.18 6.33
CA ALA A 306 -6.05 -19.05 5.94
C ALA A 306 -5.59 -20.36 5.27
N PHE A 307 -4.50 -20.34 4.52
CA PHE A 307 -3.98 -21.50 3.78
C PHE A 307 -3.14 -22.43 4.66
N MET A 308 -2.88 -22.04 5.90
CA MET A 308 -2.29 -22.93 6.91
C MET A 308 -3.34 -23.85 7.56
N LEU A 309 -4.63 -23.61 7.30
CA LEU A 309 -5.68 -24.56 7.65
C LEU A 309 -5.71 -25.71 6.65
N ASN A 310 -5.79 -26.95 7.12
CA ASN A 310 -5.87 -28.09 6.21
C ASN A 310 -7.13 -28.01 5.31
N ASN A 311 -7.03 -28.62 4.13
CA ASN A 311 -8.08 -28.54 3.11
C ASN A 311 -9.44 -29.09 3.58
N GLU A 312 -9.45 -30.09 4.46
CA GLU A 312 -10.70 -30.65 5.00
C GLU A 312 -11.44 -29.62 5.87
N ASN A 313 -10.73 -28.98 6.81
CA ASN A 313 -11.30 -27.98 7.69
C ASN A 313 -11.69 -26.71 6.94
N LEU A 314 -10.87 -26.28 5.97
CA LEU A 314 -11.21 -25.12 5.12
C LEU A 314 -12.45 -25.40 4.28
N ARG A 315 -12.54 -26.56 3.64
CA ARG A 315 -13.73 -26.99 2.88
C ARG A 315 -14.96 -27.05 3.77
N TRP A 316 -14.83 -27.66 4.97
CA TRP A 316 -15.93 -27.74 5.93
C TRP A 316 -16.41 -26.34 6.33
N LEU A 317 -15.51 -25.43 6.71
CA LEU A 317 -15.87 -24.09 7.13
C LEU A 317 -16.56 -23.29 6.01
N LEU A 318 -16.02 -23.35 4.79
CA LEU A 318 -16.60 -22.68 3.62
C LEU A 318 -17.98 -23.26 3.28
N GLY A 319 -18.17 -24.57 3.41
CA GLY A 319 -19.47 -25.21 3.22
C GLY A 319 -20.49 -24.80 4.27
N ARG A 320 -20.10 -24.70 5.56
CA ARG A 320 -20.99 -24.18 6.61
C ARG A 320 -21.39 -22.73 6.38
N LEU A 321 -20.53 -21.92 5.76
CA LEU A 321 -20.86 -20.55 5.37
C LEU A 321 -21.79 -20.50 4.15
N ASP A 322 -21.72 -21.48 3.24
CA ASP A 322 -22.66 -21.60 2.11
C ASP A 322 -24.09 -21.92 2.54
N GLU A 323 -24.25 -22.54 3.72
CA GLU A 323 -25.57 -22.82 4.32
C GLU A 323 -26.25 -21.56 4.89
N ILE A 324 -25.56 -20.41 4.95
CA ILE A 324 -26.08 -19.17 5.53
C ILE A 324 -26.51 -18.20 4.42
N ASP A 325 -27.83 -18.08 4.21
CA ASP A 325 -28.44 -17.37 3.08
C ASP A 325 -27.96 -15.92 2.87
N HIS A 326 -27.72 -15.15 3.94
CA HIS A 326 -27.29 -13.74 3.86
C HIS A 326 -25.82 -13.56 3.51
N ILE A 327 -24.99 -14.61 3.56
CA ILE A 327 -23.58 -14.54 3.19
C ILE A 327 -23.44 -14.56 1.68
N LYS A 328 -22.81 -13.52 1.13
CA LYS A 328 -22.61 -13.34 -0.32
C LYS A 328 -21.17 -13.39 -0.74
N ILE A 329 -20.24 -13.12 0.18
CA ILE A 329 -18.81 -13.04 -0.11
C ILE A 329 -18.05 -13.78 0.97
N LYS A 330 -17.16 -14.68 0.53
CA LYS A 330 -16.15 -15.33 1.37
C LYS A 330 -14.80 -14.93 0.81
N ARG A 331 -13.93 -14.38 1.65
CA ARG A 331 -12.56 -13.98 1.29
C ARG A 331 -11.55 -14.80 2.07
N LEU A 332 -10.41 -15.08 1.47
CA LEU A 332 -9.30 -15.78 2.12
C LEU A 332 -8.13 -14.81 2.26
N GLY A 333 -7.73 -14.50 3.49
CA GLY A 333 -6.53 -13.74 3.79
C GLY A 333 -5.36 -14.69 3.96
N THR A 334 -4.44 -14.69 2.98
CA THR A 334 -3.26 -15.55 2.96
C THR A 334 -2.05 -14.82 2.39
N ARG A 335 -0.87 -15.15 2.91
CA ARG A 335 0.44 -14.75 2.39
C ARG A 335 1.21 -15.94 1.79
N VAL A 336 0.67 -17.15 1.85
CA VAL A 336 1.26 -18.37 1.30
C VAL A 336 1.74 -18.22 -0.15
N PRO A 337 1.02 -17.56 -1.08
CA PRO A 337 1.52 -17.40 -2.45
C PRO A 337 2.87 -16.67 -2.57
N VAL A 338 3.24 -15.87 -1.56
CA VAL A 338 4.51 -15.15 -1.51
C VAL A 338 5.56 -15.91 -0.69
N THR A 339 5.15 -16.54 0.41
CA THR A 339 6.10 -17.19 1.34
C THR A 339 6.36 -18.65 1.02
N THR A 340 5.47 -19.30 0.25
CA THR A 340 5.50 -20.72 -0.08
C THR A 340 4.72 -20.97 -1.37
N PRO A 341 5.21 -20.50 -2.53
CA PRO A 341 4.49 -20.60 -3.79
C PRO A 341 4.46 -22.02 -4.37
N SER A 342 5.22 -22.96 -3.79
CA SER A 342 5.21 -24.36 -4.22
C SER A 342 3.84 -25.00 -4.06
N VAL A 343 3.46 -25.80 -5.06
CA VAL A 343 2.15 -26.46 -5.18
C VAL A 343 2.08 -27.70 -4.29
#